data_AF-A0A936RKQ5-F1
#
_entry.id   AF-A0A936RKQ5-F1
#
_cell.length_a   1.000
_cell.length_b   1.000
_cell.length_c   1.000
_cell.angle_alpha   90.00
_cell.angle_beta   90.00
_cell.angle_gamma   90.00
#
_symmetry.space_group_name_H-M   'P 1'
#
loop_
_entity.id
_entity.type
_entity.pdbx_description
1 polymer ?
#
loop_
_entity_poly.entity_id
_entity_poly.type
_entity_poly.pdbx_seq_one_letter_code
_entity_poly.pdbx_strand_id
1 'polypeptide(L)'
;MSVNEKFYYVYILTNKIKTVLYTGITNDLEQRIVEHYIDRIEKKTFTGKYNCHFLLFYESYQYVNDAIDREKEIKGWLRIKKNNLITQFNPEWKFLNEELLGEWPPKEIYHRKDL
;
A
#
# COMPACT_ATOMS: atom_id res chain seq x y z
N MET A 1 14.59 28.12 2.20
CA MET A 1 14.59 26.83 1.49
C MET A 1 13.78 25.87 2.34
N SER A 2 12.56 25.51 1.94
CA SER A 2 11.81 24.47 2.66
C SER A 2 12.49 23.14 2.35
N VAL A 3 13.06 22.49 3.35
CA VAL A 3 13.52 21.11 3.21
C VAL A 3 12.26 20.30 2.91
N ASN A 4 12.16 19.76 1.70
CA ASN A 4 11.06 18.90 1.33
C ASN A 4 11.29 17.57 2.06
N GLU A 5 10.68 17.40 3.24
CA GLU A 5 10.80 16.18 4.02
C GLU A 5 10.21 15.03 3.20
N LYS A 6 11.08 14.16 2.68
CA LYS A 6 10.65 12.97 1.95
C LYS A 6 10.29 11.89 2.95
N PHE A 7 9.02 11.54 3.00
CA PHE A 7 8.55 10.39 3.75
C PHE A 7 8.57 9.12 2.90
N TYR A 8 8.84 8.00 3.55
CA TYR A 8 8.73 6.65 3.01
C TYR A 8 7.64 5.92 3.76
N TYR A 9 6.82 5.17 3.04
CA TYR A 9 5.68 4.46 3.59
C TYR A 9 5.91 2.96 3.47
N VAL A 10 5.74 2.24 4.56
CA VAL A 10 5.50 0.79 4.54
C VAL A 10 4.00 0.59 4.56
N TYR A 11 3.47 -0.27 3.69
CA TYR A 11 2.04 -0.44 3.54
C TYR A 11 1.65 -1.90 3.39
N ILE A 12 0.39 -2.21 3.71
CA ILE A 12 -0.23 -3.51 3.43
C ILE A 12 -1.48 -3.32 2.57
N LEU A 13 -1.46 -3.92 1.39
CA LEU A 13 -2.60 -4.04 0.49
C LEU A 13 -3.24 -5.42 0.58
N THR A 14 -4.51 -5.48 0.19
CA THR A 14 -5.28 -6.70 0.09
C THR A 14 -6.14 -6.76 -1.17
N ASN A 15 -6.66 -7.95 -1.46
CA ASN A 15 -7.77 -8.14 -2.38
C ASN A 15 -9.13 -7.87 -1.72
N LYS A 16 -10.20 -7.73 -2.54
CA LYS A 16 -11.55 -7.38 -2.08
C LYS A 16 -12.11 -8.30 -0.99
N ILE A 17 -11.76 -9.59 -1.02
CA ILE A 17 -12.21 -10.60 -0.05
C ILE A 17 -11.27 -10.75 1.17
N LYS A 18 -10.24 -9.90 1.29
CA LYS A 18 -9.30 -9.85 2.43
C LYS A 18 -8.45 -11.10 2.68
N THR A 19 -8.26 -11.96 1.68
CA THR A 19 -7.52 -13.22 1.82
C THR A 19 -6.03 -13.11 1.52
N VAL A 20 -5.63 -12.23 0.59
CA VAL A 20 -4.21 -12.05 0.21
C VAL A 20 -3.69 -10.74 0.79
N LEU A 21 -2.55 -10.77 1.49
CA LEU A 21 -1.87 -9.55 1.91
C LEU A 21 -0.58 -9.37 1.13
N TYR A 22 -0.35 -8.15 0.67
CA TYR A 22 0.86 -7.71 0.03
C TYR A 22 1.49 -6.60 0.87
N THR A 23 2.76 -6.75 1.23
CA THR A 23 3.53 -5.72 1.96
C THR A 23 4.55 -5.10 1.01
N GLY A 24 4.62 -3.78 0.99
CA GLY A 24 5.57 -3.04 0.15
C GLY A 24 6.02 -1.73 0.78
N ILE A 25 6.98 -1.09 0.12
CA ILE A 25 7.39 0.29 0.40
C ILE A 25 7.26 1.21 -0.81
N THR A 26 7.11 2.50 -0.55
CA THR A 26 7.07 3.57 -1.54
C THR A 26 7.36 4.92 -0.89
N ASN A 27 7.83 5.90 -1.65
CA ASN A 27 7.92 7.30 -1.23
C ASN A 27 6.67 8.11 -1.64
N ASP A 28 5.70 7.46 -2.27
CA ASP A 28 4.43 8.02 -2.71
C ASP A 28 3.36 6.91 -2.59
N LEU A 29 2.55 6.98 -1.55
CA LEU A 29 1.58 5.94 -1.21
C LEU A 29 0.36 5.98 -2.13
N GLU A 30 -0.16 7.17 -2.40
CA GLU A 30 -1.31 7.41 -3.26
C GLU A 30 -1.06 6.87 -4.67
N GLN A 31 0.05 7.30 -5.29
CA GLN A 31 0.42 6.85 -6.63
C GLN A 31 0.59 5.34 -6.68
N ARG A 32 1.22 4.74 -5.66
CA ARG A 32 1.46 3.30 -5.63
C ARG A 32 0.18 2.48 -5.55
N ILE A 33 -0.84 2.97 -4.84
CA ILE A 33 -2.14 2.30 -4.77
C ILE A 33 -2.81 2.32 -6.15
N VAL A 34 -2.72 3.44 -6.86
CA VAL A 34 -3.22 3.57 -8.23
C VAL A 34 -2.46 2.65 -9.20
N GLU A 35 -1.13 2.56 -9.11
CA GLU A 35 -0.31 1.62 -9.89
C GLU A 35 -0.79 0.18 -9.69
N HIS A 36 -0.96 -0.28 -8.44
CA HIS A 36 -1.46 -1.63 -8.14
C HIS A 36 -2.90 -1.86 -8.58
N TYR A 37 -3.73 -0.81 -8.57
CA TYR A 37 -5.06 -0.86 -9.15
C TYR A 37 -4.94 -1.18 -10.64
N ILE A 38 -4.17 -0.42 -11.41
CA ILE A 38 -3.99 -0.60 -12.86
C ILE A 38 -3.43 -1.99 -13.20
N ASP A 39 -2.46 -2.48 -12.43
CA ASP A 39 -1.83 -3.80 -12.61
C ASP A 39 -2.82 -4.97 -12.67
N ARG A 40 -4.02 -4.80 -12.09
CA ARG A 40 -5.12 -5.79 -12.15
C ARG A 40 -5.58 -6.11 -13.58
N ILE A 41 -5.31 -5.22 -14.54
CA ILE A 41 -5.69 -5.35 -15.95
C ILE A 41 -4.75 -6.35 -16.62
N GLU A 42 -3.43 -6.11 -16.55
CA GLU A 42 -2.44 -6.96 -17.20
C GLU A 42 -2.14 -8.25 -16.43
N LYS A 43 -2.31 -8.25 -15.10
CA LYS A 43 -2.08 -9.40 -14.20
C LYS A 43 -0.69 -10.06 -14.31
N LYS A 44 0.32 -9.31 -14.76
CA LYS A 44 1.72 -9.77 -14.86
C LYS A 44 2.45 -9.74 -13.53
N THR A 45 2.06 -8.85 -12.62
CA THR A 45 2.64 -8.71 -11.28
C THR A 45 1.85 -9.55 -10.27
N PHE A 46 2.46 -9.87 -9.12
CA PHE A 46 1.77 -10.57 -8.03
C PHE A 46 0.52 -9.79 -7.59
N THR A 47 0.65 -8.49 -7.39
CA THR A 47 -0.45 -7.61 -6.97
C THR A 47 -1.55 -7.53 -8.02
N GLY A 48 -1.20 -7.47 -9.31
CA GLY A 48 -2.15 -7.57 -10.40
C GLY A 48 -2.88 -8.92 -10.44
N LYS A 49 -2.15 -10.03 -10.36
CA LYS A 49 -2.70 -11.40 -10.37
C LYS A 49 -3.70 -11.64 -9.23
N TYR A 50 -3.39 -11.13 -8.04
CA TYR A 50 -4.23 -11.32 -6.85
C TYR A 50 -5.15 -10.14 -6.56
N ASN A 51 -5.20 -9.11 -7.42
CA ASN A 51 -5.99 -7.89 -7.23
C ASN A 51 -5.72 -7.19 -5.89
N CYS A 52 -4.45 -7.10 -5.47
CA CYS A 52 -4.04 -6.47 -4.23
C CYS A 52 -3.91 -4.95 -4.41
N HIS A 53 -5.02 -4.24 -4.30
CA HIS A 53 -5.08 -2.77 -4.44
C HIS A 53 -5.93 -2.07 -3.39
N PHE A 54 -6.45 -2.79 -2.39
CA PHE A 54 -7.16 -2.18 -1.27
C PHE A 54 -6.22 -1.96 -0.09
N LEU A 55 -6.08 -0.72 0.38
CA LEU A 55 -5.21 -0.37 1.50
C LEU A 55 -5.85 -0.75 2.82
N LEU A 56 -5.10 -1.43 3.69
CA LEU A 56 -5.53 -1.77 5.06
C LEU A 56 -4.67 -1.12 6.14
N PHE A 57 -3.40 -0.84 5.84
CA PHE A 57 -2.41 -0.37 6.79
C PHE A 57 -1.33 0.43 6.07
N TYR A 58 -0.85 1.48 6.72
CA TYR A 58 0.38 2.16 6.35
C TYR A 58 1.05 2.78 7.58
N GLU A 59 2.36 2.95 7.52
CA GLU A 59 3.18 3.67 8.51
C GLU A 59 4.27 4.45 7.76
N SER A 60 4.62 5.63 8.26
CA SER A 60 5.55 6.57 7.60
C SER A 60 6.88 6.68 8.34
N TYR A 61 7.95 6.83 7.57
CA TYR A 61 9.33 6.93 8.04
C TYR A 61 10.05 8.09 7.36
N GLN A 62 10.91 8.79 8.10
CA GLN A 62 11.76 9.85 7.55
C GLN A 62 12.95 9.27 6.77
N TYR A 63 13.48 8.13 7.19
CA TYR A 63 14.63 7.49 6.58
C TYR A 63 14.24 6.23 5.82
N VAL A 64 14.73 6.10 4.58
CA VAL A 64 14.41 4.97 3.70
C VAL A 64 14.85 3.62 4.29
N ASN A 65 15.98 3.61 5.00
CA ASN A 65 16.52 2.38 5.58
C ASN A 65 15.58 1.82 6.67
N ASP A 66 15.00 2.70 7.49
CA ASP A 66 14.04 2.31 8.53
C ASP A 66 12.79 1.68 7.89
N ALA A 67 12.27 2.27 6.81
CA ALA A 67 11.15 1.72 6.05
C ALA A 67 11.51 0.36 5.42
N ILE A 68 12.70 0.22 4.84
CA ILE A 68 13.18 -1.04 4.24
C ILE A 68 13.28 -2.13 5.30
N ASP A 69 13.90 -1.85 6.45
CA ASP A 69 14.10 -2.85 7.49
C ASP A 69 12.77 -3.26 8.12
N ARG A 70 11.86 -2.31 8.28
CA ARG A 70 10.49 -2.59 8.70
C ARG A 70 9.72 -3.44 7.71
N GLU A 71 9.83 -3.16 6.41
CA GLU A 71 9.20 -3.97 5.36
C GLU A 71 9.69 -5.42 5.41
N LYS A 72 11.01 -5.63 5.56
CA LYS A 72 11.60 -6.97 5.72
C LYS A 72 11.04 -7.66 6.97
N GLU A 73 10.97 -6.94 8.09
CA GLU A 73 10.43 -7.46 9.34
C GLU A 73 8.99 -7.95 9.15
N ILE A 74 8.11 -7.09 8.63
CA ILE A 74 6.70 -7.42 8.40
C ILE A 74 6.60 -8.58 7.40
N LYS A 75 7.36 -8.57 6.30
CA LYS A 75 7.32 -9.65 5.29
C LYS A 75 7.61 -11.02 5.92
N GLY A 76 8.59 -11.09 6.82
CA GLY A 76 8.98 -12.31 7.55
C GLY A 76 7.98 -12.79 8.60
N TRP A 77 6.98 -11.98 8.97
CA TRP A 77 5.98 -12.39 9.96
C TRP A 77 4.97 -13.42 9.44
N LEU A 78 4.53 -14.27 10.37
CA LEU A 78 3.35 -15.09 10.20
C LEU A 78 2.09 -14.22 9.97
N ARG A 79 1.11 -14.80 9.27
CA ARG A 79 -0.15 -14.13 8.93
C ARG A 79 -0.86 -13.57 10.15
N ILE A 80 -0.87 -14.28 11.28
CA ILE A 80 -1.53 -13.83 12.51
C ILE A 80 -0.95 -12.51 13.04
N LYS A 81 0.38 -12.33 12.97
CA LYS A 81 1.03 -11.11 13.45
C LYS A 81 0.76 -9.92 12.53
N LYS A 82 0.69 -10.15 11.20
CA LYS A 82 0.23 -9.16 10.23
C LYS A 82 -1.22 -8.73 10.48
N ASN A 83 -2.10 -9.70 10.73
CA ASN A 83 -3.50 -9.42 11.07
C ASN A 83 -3.60 -8.58 12.33
N ASN A 84 -2.83 -8.90 13.38
CA ASN A 84 -2.84 -8.13 14.62
C ASN A 84 -2.35 -6.70 14.40
N LEU A 85 -1.30 -6.49 13.60
CA LEU A 85 -0.82 -5.16 13.23
C LEU A 85 -1.93 -4.36 12.51
N ILE A 86 -2.59 -4.97 11.53
CA ILE A 86 -3.71 -4.34 10.81
C ILE A 86 -4.84 -4.01 11.77
N THR A 87 -5.27 -4.95 12.62
CA THR A 87 -6.38 -4.74 13.57
C THR A 87 -6.07 -3.66 14.60
N GLN A 88 -4.82 -3.51 15.04
CA GLN A 88 -4.44 -2.45 15.96
C GLN A 88 -4.55 -1.06 15.33
N PHE A 89 -4.20 -0.93 14.05
CA PHE A 89 -4.27 0.33 13.31
C PHE A 89 -5.66 0.62 12.73
N ASN A 90 -6.33 -0.41 12.21
CA ASN A 90 -7.59 -0.38 11.49
C ASN A 90 -8.50 -1.52 12.01
N PRO A 91 -9.12 -1.35 13.19
CA PRO A 91 -9.88 -2.40 13.87
C PRO A 91 -11.04 -2.97 13.04
N GLU A 92 -11.66 -2.14 12.21
CA GLU A 92 -12.79 -2.53 11.36
C GLU A 92 -12.35 -3.10 10.01
N TRP A 93 -11.04 -3.15 9.73
CA TRP A 93 -10.51 -3.60 8.44
C TRP A 93 -11.13 -2.84 7.25
N LYS A 94 -11.36 -1.54 7.43
CA LYS A 94 -11.87 -0.67 6.37
C LYS A 94 -10.85 -0.59 5.23
N PHE A 95 -11.34 -0.45 4.01
CA PHE A 95 -10.47 -0.09 2.90
C PHE A 95 -10.20 1.41 2.98
N LEU A 96 -8.94 1.78 3.16
CA LEU A 96 -8.53 3.16 3.42
C LEU A 96 -8.27 3.95 2.14
N ASN A 97 -8.58 3.38 0.98
CA ASN A 97 -8.32 3.99 -0.31
C ASN A 97 -9.01 5.33 -0.48
N GLU A 98 -10.31 5.40 -0.16
CA GLU A 98 -11.09 6.64 -0.29
C GLU A 98 -10.66 7.69 0.75
N GLU A 99 -10.32 7.26 1.97
CA GLU A 99 -9.78 8.16 3.00
C GLU A 99 -8.46 8.80 2.56
N LEU A 100 -7.60 8.03 1.89
CA LEU A 100 -6.30 8.51 1.44
C LEU A 100 -6.37 9.30 0.13
N LEU A 101 -7.17 8.86 -0.85
CA LEU A 101 -7.22 9.43 -2.21
C LEU A 101 -8.37 10.43 -2.41
N GLY A 102 -9.29 10.56 -1.45
CA GLY A 102 -10.51 11.35 -1.55
C GLY A 102 -11.60 10.72 -2.42
N GLU A 103 -11.24 9.97 -3.45
CA GLU A 103 -12.16 9.22 -4.30
C GLU A 103 -11.59 7.84 -4.67
N TRP A 104 -12.43 6.81 -4.59
CA TRP A 104 -12.06 5.46 -4.97
C TRP A 104 -13.22 4.67 -5.60
N PRO A 105 -13.01 3.95 -6.72
CA PRO A 105 -11.78 3.87 -7.52
C PRO A 105 -11.43 5.19 -8.22
N PRO A 106 -10.16 5.42 -8.63
CA PRO A 106 -9.79 6.64 -9.33
C PRO A 106 -10.57 6.77 -10.64
N LYS A 107 -11.21 7.94 -10.86
CA LYS A 107 -11.94 8.25 -12.09
C LYS A 107 -11.02 8.38 -13.29
N GLU A 108 -9.85 8.97 -13.08
CA GLU A 108 -8.83 9.21 -14.10
C GLU A 108 -7.56 8.45 -13.73
N ILE A 109 -6.96 7.81 -14.74
CA ILE A 109 -5.75 7.02 -14.59
C ILE A 109 -4.63 7.79 -15.29
N TYR A 110 -3.71 8.35 -14.51
CA TYR A 110 -2.52 9.01 -15.03
C TYR A 110 -1.34 8.03 -14.98
N HIS A 111 -0.66 7.79 -16.12
CA HIS A 111 0.57 7.02 -16.11
C HIS A 111 1.77 7.94 -15.84
N ARG A 112 2.75 7.44 -15.09
CA ARG A 112 4.03 8.13 -14.86
C ARG A 112 4.81 8.43 -16.15
N LYS A 113 4.42 7.84 -17.29
CA LYS A 113 5.02 8.12 -18.62
C LYS A 113 4.39 9.33 -19.32
N ASP A 114 3.31 9.86 -18.77
CA ASP A 114 2.56 10.98 -19.35
C ASP A 114 2.93 12.33 -18.70
N LEU A 115 3.89 12.31 -17.76
CA LEU A 115 4.48 13.48 -17.07
C LEU A 115 5.96 13.65 -17.44
#